data_AF-A0A960V6F0-F1
#
_entry.id   AF-A0A960V6F0-F1
#
_cell.length_a   1.000
_cell.length_b   1.000
_cell.length_c   1.000
_cell.angle_alpha   90.00
_cell.angle_beta   90.00
_cell.angle_gamma   90.00
#
_symmetry.space_group_name_H-M   'P 1'
#
loop_
_entity.id
_entity.type
_entity.pdbx_description
1 polymer ?
#
loop_
_entity_poly.entity_id
_entity_poly.type
_entity_poly.pdbx_seq_one_letter_code
_entity_poly.pdbx_strand_id
1 'polypeptide(L)' 'MQTRIIAVDARPLTNRLSGVARVIANVIAQYPDSKTVRFDLHANRDCHPDFAWLLELAHIRWCT' A
#
# COMPACT_ATOMS: atom_id res chain seq x y z
N MET A 1 13.94 -17.73 4.90
CA MET A 1 12.52 -17.38 5.14
C MET A 1 11.92 -16.90 3.83
N GLN A 2 10.76 -17.40 3.44
CA GLN A 2 10.08 -16.99 2.21
C GLN A 2 9.19 -15.78 2.49
N THR A 3 9.39 -14.69 1.76
CA THR A 3 8.53 -13.50 1.85
C THR A 3 7.17 -13.80 1.22
N ARG A 4 6.09 -13.57 1.95
CA ARG A 4 4.71 -13.68 1.46
C ARG A 4 4.31 -12.37 0.80
N ILE A 5 3.78 -12.45 -0.41
CA ILE A 5 3.34 -11.27 -1.17
C ILE A 5 1.82 -11.18 -1.06
N ILE A 6 1.32 -10.01 -0.63
CA ILE A 6 -0.11 -9.68 -0.59
C ILE A 6 -0.36 -8.62 -1.66
N ALA A 7 -1.09 -9.00 -2.72
CA ALA A 7 -1.54 -8.06 -3.73
C ALA A 7 -2.76 -7.28 -3.23
N VAL A 8 -2.74 -5.95 -3.37
CA VAL A 8 -3.80 -5.04 -2.93
C VAL A 8 -4.26 -4.19 -4.10
N ASP A 9 -5.57 -4.11 -4.31
CA ASP A 9 -6.17 -3.14 -5.22
C ASP A 9 -6.01 -1.72 -4.64
N ALA A 10 -5.08 -0.95 -5.21
CA ALA A 10 -4.71 0.38 -4.73
C ALA A 10 -5.38 1.50 -5.53
N ARG A 11 -6.34 1.21 -6.42
CA ARG A 11 -7.14 2.24 -7.10
C ARG A 11 -7.78 3.26 -6.15
N PRO A 12 -8.23 2.90 -4.93
CA PRO A 12 -8.72 3.90 -3.97
C PRO A 12 -7.66 4.94 -3.54
N LEU A 13 -6.38 4.59 -3.59
CA LEU A 13 -5.27 5.45 -3.17
C LEU A 13 -4.83 6.45 -4.25
N THR A 14 -5.38 6.44 -5.47
CA THR A 14 -4.87 7.27 -6.58
C THR A 14 -5.61 8.58 -6.79
N ASN A 15 -6.92 8.64 -6.50
CA ASN A 15 -7.77 9.70 -7.05
C ASN A 15 -8.22 10.75 -6.03
N ARG A 16 -8.74 10.33 -4.86
CA ARG A 16 -9.33 11.22 -3.86
C ARG A 16 -9.17 10.64 -2.46
N LEU A 17 -9.10 11.54 -1.47
CA LEU A 17 -9.27 11.18 -0.07
C LEU A 17 -10.64 10.52 0.15
N SER A 18 -10.62 9.26 0.54
CA SER A 18 -11.83 8.49 0.88
C SER A 18 -11.60 7.71 2.17
N GLY A 19 -12.69 7.33 2.84
CA GLY A 19 -12.62 6.46 4.01
C GLY A 19 -11.93 5.13 3.68
N VAL A 20 -12.22 4.55 2.51
CA VAL A 20 -11.58 3.32 2.04
C VAL A 20 -10.08 3.49 1.87
N ALA A 21 -9.63 4.56 1.22
CA ALA A 21 -8.21 4.87 1.06
C ALA A 21 -7.49 4.98 2.41
N ARG A 22 -8.09 5.67 3.38
CA ARG A 22 -7.56 5.79 4.75
C ARG A 22 -7.47 4.44 5.46
N VAL A 23 -8.48 3.58 5.33
CA VAL A 23 -8.46 2.25 5.94
C VAL A 23 -7.35 1.40 5.34
N ILE A 24 -7.23 1.36 4.00
CA ILE A 24 -6.15 0.61 3.33
C ILE A 24 -4.80 1.10 3.81
N ALA A 25 -4.54 2.41 3.74
CA ALA A 25 -3.27 3.01 4.13
C ALA A 25 -2.90 2.70 5.60
N ASN A 26 -3.84 2.87 6.52
CA ASN A 26 -3.59 2.63 7.94
C ASN A 26 -3.34 1.14 8.25
N VAL A 27 -4.10 0.24 7.62
CA VAL A 27 -3.95 -1.20 7.86
C VAL A 27 -2.60 -1.72 7.37
N ILE A 28 -2.17 -1.33 6.16
CA ILE A 28 -0.88 -1.80 5.63
C ILE A 28 0.32 -1.19 6.36
N ALA A 29 0.19 0.06 6.82
CA ALA A 29 1.23 0.74 7.57
C ALA A 29 1.43 0.16 8.98
N GLN A 30 0.35 -0.33 9.61
CA GLN A 30 0.39 -0.93 10.94
C GLN A 30 0.60 -2.45 10.89
N TYR A 31 0.89 -3.03 9.71
CA TYR A 31 1.06 -4.47 9.60
C TYR A 31 2.28 -4.93 10.42
N PRO A 32 2.10 -5.86 11.38
CA PRO A 32 3.09 -6.14 12.42
C PRO A 32 4.34 -6.87 11.91
N ASP A 33 4.27 -7.50 10.73
CA ASP A 33 5.38 -8.29 10.18
C ASP A 33 5.80 -7.79 8.79
N SER A 34 6.55 -6.69 8.77
CA SER A 34 7.18 -6.13 7.57
C SER A 34 8.42 -6.91 7.10
N LYS A 35 8.90 -7.88 7.88
CA LYS A 35 10.10 -8.68 7.54
C LYS A 35 9.77 -9.90 6.70
N THR A 36 8.58 -10.47 6.87
CA THR A 36 8.15 -11.66 6.13
C THR A 36 7.02 -11.39 5.15
N VAL A 37 6.40 -10.21 5.18
CA VAL A 37 5.31 -9.84 4.27
C VAL A 37 5.70 -8.60 3.45
N ARG A 38 5.35 -8.62 2.16
CA ARG A 38 5.39 -7.45 1.27
C ARG A 38 4.02 -7.21 0.66
N PHE A 39 3.57 -5.95 0.66
CA PHE A 39 2.36 -5.52 -0.03
C PHE A 39 2.70 -4.97 -1.41
N ASP A 40 2.09 -5.56 -2.44
CA ASP A 40 2.17 -5.07 -3.81
C ASP A 40 0.88 -4.29 -4.10
N LEU A 41 0.99 -2.97 -4.18
CA LEU A 41 -0.12 -2.04 -4.36
C LEU A 41 -0.33 -1.81 -5.86
N HIS A 42 -1.38 -2.41 -6.42
CA HIS A 42 -1.66 -2.37 -7.84
C HIS A 42 -2.62 -1.23 -8.20
N ALA A 43 -2.18 -0.31 -9.05
CA ALA A 43 -3.04 0.74 -9.60
C ALA A 43 -2.51 1.25 -10.94
N ASN A 44 -3.42 1.67 -11.82
CA ASN A 44 -3.09 2.20 -13.15
C ASN A 44 -2.78 3.70 -13.17
N ARG A 45 -2.63 4.32 -12.00
CA ARG A 45 -2.36 5.75 -11.79
C ARG A 45 -1.39 5.90 -10.63
N ASP A 46 -0.78 7.07 -10.53
CA ASP A 46 0.12 7.39 -9.43
C ASP A 46 -0.62 7.44 -8.08
N CYS A 47 0.13 7.18 -7.01
CA CYS A 47 -0.37 7.32 -5.65
C CYS A 47 -0.71 8.78 -5.35
N HIS A 48 -1.85 9.03 -4.72
CA HIS A 48 -2.24 10.37 -4.30
C HIS A 48 -1.21 10.92 -3.27
N PRO A 49 -0.84 12.22 -3.34
CA PRO A 49 0.20 12.80 -2.47
C PRO A 49 0.02 12.53 -0.97
N ASP A 50 -1.22 12.60 -0.46
CA ASP A 50 -1.53 12.33 0.95
C ASP A 50 -1.23 10.90 1.42
N PHE A 51 -1.00 9.97 0.49
CA PHE A 51 -0.62 8.59 0.76
C PHE A 51 0.78 8.24 0.26
N ALA A 52 1.54 9.22 -0.26
CA ALA A 52 2.89 9.00 -0.81
C ALA A 52 3.86 8.44 0.24
N TRP A 53 3.67 8.76 1.51
CA TRP A 53 4.43 8.21 2.64
C TRP A 53 4.38 6.68 2.74
N LEU A 54 3.35 6.02 2.20
CA LEU A 54 3.30 4.55 2.12
C LEU A 54 4.46 3.99 1.29
N LEU A 55 4.92 4.74 0.28
CA LEU A 55 5.99 4.30 -0.61
C LEU A 55 7.37 4.34 0.06
N GLU A 56 7.48 4.97 1.23
CA GLU A 56 8.69 5.00 2.06
C GLU A 56 8.81 3.75 2.95
N LEU A 57 7.74 2.95 3.07
CA LEU A 57 7.72 1.74 3.87
C LEU A 57 8.38 0.58 3.13
N ALA A 58 9.40 -0.03 3.75
CA ALA A 58 10.23 -1.08 3.14
C ALA A 58 9.45 -2.34 2.69
N HIS A 59 8.29 -2.60 3.29
CA HIS A 59 7.42 -3.72 2.97
C HIS A 59 6.32 -3.36 1.96
N ILE A 60 6.38 -2.19 1.33
CA ILE A 60 5.41 -1.74 0.32
C ILE A 60 6.10 -1.60 -1.03
N ARG A 61 5.42 -2.03 -2.09
CA ARG A 61 5.81 -1.80 -3.47
C ARG A 61 4.62 -1.26 -4.25
N TRP A 62 4.79 -0.12 -4.92
CA TRP A 62 3.82 0.35 -5.91
C TRP A 62 4.03 -0.39 -7.24
N CYS A 63 2.96 -0.94 -7.77
CA CYS A 63 2.95 -1.71 -9.01
C CYS A 63 1.99 -1.02 -9.99
N THR A 64 2.57 -0.34 -10.99
CA THR A 64 1.85 0.23 -12.13
C THR A 64 1.62 -0.77 -13.25
#